data_AF-A0A7J8Y5L9-F1
#
_entry.id   AF-A0A7J8Y5L9-F1
#
_cell.length_a   1.000
_cell.length_b   1.000
_cell.length_c   1.000
_cell.angle_alpha   90.00
_cell.angle_beta   90.00
_cell.angle_gamma   90.00
#
_symmetry.space_group_name_H-M   'P 1'
#
loop_
_entity.id
_entity.type
_entity.pdbx_description
1 polymer ?
#
loop_
_entity_poly.entity_id
_entity_poly.type
_entity_poly.pdbx_seq_one_letter_code
_entity_poly.pdbx_strand_id
1 'polypeptide(L)'
;MGKYEDRCYETLKKGRCIVNVSDKTYICPYCPPKKKQYYRYEDLLQHASGVGDSSSAKRRPIVKASHRALAKYLKKNHVAVVSSSKLSAQEDTPSGHDDDEKIVWPWTGIVVNIPIRKSENGQSVGKSGSKLKDELIRRGFNPITVHPLRNYHGHSGTAVVEFQKDWQGLHHALSFENAYKADHHGKKDWSANTEVKYGLYAWVAHADDYKSSSIIGEHLRQTRDLKTIPKLMEEEARKQDRLVSYLTNITGTKNKIDLYTAVQKCPCFNVSLPMDISSIDGSNITESEMGMYVDRSYEKLKNGKYIVKVSGETYSCPFCPQKKKPNYRYMDLVQHASAVANSSSARRTPIVKANHLALSKYLEKDLAPL
;
A
#
# COMPACT_ATOMS: atom_id res chain seq x y z
N MET A 1 10.57 4.35 29.74
CA MET A 1 10.88 3.94 28.36
C MET A 1 11.25 2.46 28.22
N GLY A 2 12.00 1.85 29.14
CA GLY A 2 12.40 0.42 29.06
C GLY A 2 11.26 -0.58 28.81
N LYS A 3 10.12 -0.44 29.52
CA LYS A 3 8.94 -1.33 29.33
C LYS A 3 8.38 -1.36 27.90
N TYR A 4 8.56 -0.29 27.12
CA TYR A 4 8.08 -0.22 25.73
C TYR A 4 9.08 -0.86 24.76
N GLU A 5 10.38 -0.67 25.01
CA GLU A 5 11.45 -1.33 24.26
C GLU A 5 11.37 -2.86 24.40
N ASP A 6 11.15 -3.36 25.63
CA ASP A 6 10.98 -4.80 25.88
C ASP A 6 9.74 -5.37 25.19
N ARG A 7 8.63 -4.61 25.17
CA ARG A 7 7.42 -5.00 24.42
C ARG A 7 7.69 -5.11 22.93
N CYS A 8 8.37 -4.14 22.33
CA CYS A 8 8.75 -4.19 20.91
C CYS A 8 9.69 -5.36 20.60
N TYR A 9 10.61 -5.67 21.51
CA TYR A 9 11.53 -6.80 21.37
C TYR A 9 10.80 -8.15 21.41
N GLU A 10 9.86 -8.33 22.34
CA GLU A 10 9.04 -9.55 22.42
C GLU A 10 8.08 -9.70 21.24
N THR A 11 7.58 -8.60 20.65
CA THR A 11 6.81 -8.67 19.40
C THR A 11 7.64 -9.12 18.19
N LEU A 12 8.93 -8.74 18.14
CA LEU A 12 9.86 -9.17 17.09
C LEU A 12 10.16 -10.68 17.20
N LYS A 13 10.42 -11.19 18.42
CA LYS A 13 10.62 -12.63 18.66
C LYS A 13 9.42 -13.50 18.27
N LYS A 14 8.20 -12.98 18.43
CA LYS A 14 6.96 -13.69 18.09
C LYS A 14 6.64 -13.69 16.59
N GLY A 15 7.53 -13.16 15.74
CA GLY A 15 7.37 -13.14 14.28
C GLY A 15 6.26 -12.22 13.76
N ARG A 16 5.69 -11.35 14.62
CA ARG A 16 4.55 -10.47 14.24
C ARG A 16 4.94 -9.26 13.41
N CYS A 17 6.23 -8.99 13.27
CA CYS A 17 6.75 -7.94 12.41
C CYS A 17 7.74 -8.58 11.44
N ILE A 18 7.44 -8.49 10.15
CA ILE A 18 8.31 -8.99 9.08
C ILE A 18 9.56 -8.10 9.05
N VAL A 19 10.69 -8.65 9.48
CA VAL A 19 12.01 -8.00 9.37
C VAL A 19 12.77 -8.56 8.16
N ASN A 20 12.46 -9.79 7.75
CA ASN A 20 13.12 -10.52 6.66
C ASN A 20 12.14 -10.69 5.48
N VAL A 21 12.52 -10.18 4.31
CA VAL A 21 11.77 -10.28 3.05
C VAL A 21 12.37 -11.36 2.13
N SER A 22 13.66 -11.67 2.25
CA SER A 22 14.37 -12.79 1.61
C SER A 22 15.71 -13.05 2.33
N ASP A 23 16.40 -14.16 2.06
CA ASP A 23 17.64 -14.60 2.74
C ASP A 23 18.70 -13.50 2.95
N LYS A 24 18.69 -12.44 2.12
CA LYS A 24 19.64 -11.33 2.18
C LYS A 24 19.00 -9.93 2.32
N THR A 25 17.67 -9.83 2.37
CA THR A 25 16.97 -8.53 2.31
C THR A 25 16.05 -8.32 3.51
N TYR A 26 16.27 -7.20 4.20
CA TYR A 26 15.58 -6.87 5.42
C TYR A 26 14.88 -5.51 5.34
N ILE A 27 13.80 -5.36 6.11
CA ILE A 27 13.02 -4.11 6.20
C ILE A 27 12.89 -3.67 7.65
N CYS A 28 12.80 -2.36 7.86
CA CYS A 28 12.52 -1.81 9.18
C CYS A 28 11.00 -1.74 9.40
N PRO A 29 10.41 -2.53 10.31
CA PRO A 29 8.96 -2.55 10.53
C PRO A 29 8.42 -1.28 11.19
N TYR A 30 9.30 -0.38 11.65
CA TYR A 30 8.96 0.83 12.40
C TYR A 30 9.11 2.11 11.57
N CYS A 31 9.59 2.00 10.34
CA CYS A 31 9.68 3.13 9.43
C CYS A 31 8.53 3.09 8.41
N PRO A 32 7.94 4.26 8.09
CA PRO A 32 6.99 4.34 6.99
C PRO A 32 7.71 4.06 5.67
N PRO A 33 7.08 3.34 4.72
CA PRO A 33 7.70 3.01 3.44
C PRO A 33 8.00 4.29 2.67
N LYS A 34 9.30 4.64 2.62
CA LYS A 34 9.83 5.67 1.72
C LYS A 34 10.77 5.00 0.72
N LYS A 35 10.90 5.58 -0.48
CA LYS A 35 11.65 5.03 -1.63
C LYS A 35 12.98 4.40 -1.20
N LYS A 36 13.15 3.10 -1.51
CA LYS A 36 14.30 2.21 -1.20
C LYS A 36 14.55 1.96 0.30
N GLN A 37 13.70 1.15 0.95
CA GLN A 37 13.94 0.69 2.32
C GLN A 37 14.28 -0.81 2.42
N TYR A 38 15.07 -1.29 1.47
CA TYR A 38 15.66 -2.62 1.49
C TYR A 38 17.08 -2.50 2.02
N TYR A 39 17.35 -3.18 3.12
CA TYR A 39 18.63 -3.18 3.78
C TYR A 39 19.25 -4.57 3.70
N ARG A 40 20.57 -4.65 3.54
CA ARG A 40 21.28 -5.87 3.96
C ARG A 40 21.25 -5.93 5.49
N TYR A 41 21.56 -7.08 6.06
CA TYR A 41 21.52 -7.29 7.51
C TYR A 41 22.28 -6.20 8.29
N GLU A 42 23.52 -5.93 7.90
CA GLU A 42 24.37 -4.91 8.51
C GLU A 42 23.82 -3.49 8.31
N ASP A 43 23.29 -3.20 7.11
CA ASP A 43 22.70 -1.88 6.82
C ASP A 43 21.44 -1.64 7.67
N LEU A 44 20.64 -2.68 7.92
CA LEU A 44 19.46 -2.58 8.77
C LEU A 44 19.88 -2.39 10.22
N LEU A 45 20.91 -3.10 10.66
CA LEU A 45 21.43 -2.96 12.02
C LEU A 45 21.98 -1.54 12.24
N GLN A 46 22.70 -0.99 11.26
CA GLN A 46 23.22 0.37 11.28
C GLN A 46 22.07 1.40 11.26
N HIS A 47 21.05 1.18 10.43
CA HIS A 47 19.84 2.00 10.40
C HIS A 47 19.12 2.01 11.76
N ALA A 48 18.85 0.83 12.31
CA ALA A 48 18.13 0.67 13.58
C ALA A 48 18.90 1.33 14.73
N SER A 49 20.22 1.13 14.80
CA SER A 49 21.09 1.75 15.80
C SER A 49 21.11 3.28 15.63
N GLY A 50 21.31 3.78 14.40
CA GLY A 50 21.33 5.22 14.14
C GLY A 50 20.01 5.94 14.44
N VAL A 51 18.87 5.27 14.25
CA VAL A 51 17.56 5.82 14.63
C VAL A 51 17.33 5.75 16.14
N GLY A 52 17.71 4.63 16.76
CA GLY A 52 17.55 4.39 18.20
C GLY A 52 18.41 5.31 19.06
N ASP A 53 19.65 5.58 18.64
CA ASP A 53 20.64 6.34 19.41
C ASP A 53 20.74 7.80 19.01
N SER A 54 19.85 8.26 18.11
CA SER A 54 19.79 9.66 17.70
C SER A 54 19.56 10.60 18.90
N SER A 55 20.44 11.59 19.05
CA SER A 55 20.31 12.68 20.04
C SER A 55 19.27 13.73 19.65
N SER A 56 18.67 13.64 18.45
CA SER A 56 17.71 14.63 17.95
C SER A 56 16.44 14.70 18.78
N ALA A 57 16.07 15.91 19.23
CA ALA A 57 14.81 16.18 19.92
C ALA A 57 13.57 16.10 19.00
N LYS A 58 13.75 16.16 17.67
CA LYS A 58 12.66 16.09 16.68
C LYS A 58 12.05 14.69 16.55
N ARG A 59 12.75 13.64 16.99
CA ARG A 59 12.27 12.25 16.92
C ARG A 59 11.61 11.83 18.23
N ARG A 60 10.37 11.34 18.12
CA ARG A 60 9.57 10.89 19.27
C ARG A 60 10.30 9.78 20.06
N PRO A 61 10.27 9.81 21.41
CA PRO A 61 10.90 8.80 22.25
C PRO A 61 10.48 7.35 21.92
N ILE A 62 9.23 7.16 21.54
CA ILE A 62 8.65 5.85 21.18
C ILE A 62 9.31 5.24 19.93
N VAL A 63 9.67 6.08 18.95
CA VAL A 63 10.33 5.65 17.71
C VAL A 63 11.75 5.21 18.01
N LYS A 64 12.45 5.94 18.89
CA LYS A 64 13.80 5.58 19.33
C LYS A 64 13.80 4.23 20.05
N ALA A 65 12.86 4.02 20.98
CA ALA A 65 12.70 2.75 21.70
C ALA A 65 12.42 1.56 20.76
N SER A 66 11.53 1.70 19.78
CA SER A 66 11.27 0.62 18.80
C SER A 66 12.50 0.26 17.96
N HIS A 67 13.30 1.24 17.55
CA HIS A 67 14.50 1.00 16.75
C HIS A 67 15.66 0.44 17.59
N ARG A 68 15.77 0.80 18.88
CA ARG A 68 16.68 0.13 19.82
C ARG A 68 16.33 -1.34 20.02
N ALA A 69 15.04 -1.65 20.19
CA ALA A 69 14.56 -3.03 20.28
C ALA A 69 14.89 -3.84 19.01
N LEU A 70 14.76 -3.23 17.82
CA LEU A 70 15.15 -3.84 16.55
C LEU A 70 16.66 -4.11 16.47
N ALA A 71 17.49 -3.13 16.81
CA ALA A 71 18.95 -3.29 16.81
C ALA A 71 19.39 -4.39 17.79
N LYS A 72 18.79 -4.46 18.98
CA LYS A 72 19.03 -5.51 19.98
C LYS A 72 18.63 -6.90 19.47
N TYR A 73 17.50 -6.98 18.75
CA TYR A 73 17.04 -8.21 18.12
C TYR A 73 18.00 -8.70 17.03
N LEU A 74 18.43 -7.81 16.14
CA LEU A 74 19.41 -8.14 15.10
C LEU A 74 20.75 -8.55 15.73
N LYS A 75 21.33 -7.78 16.67
CA LYS A 75 22.60 -8.18 17.31
C LYS A 75 22.56 -9.58 17.94
N LYS A 76 21.42 -9.96 18.55
CA LYS A 76 21.29 -11.27 19.19
C LYS A 76 21.12 -12.43 18.21
N ASN A 77 20.42 -12.22 17.08
CA ASN A 77 20.19 -13.28 16.08
C ASN A 77 21.37 -13.45 15.11
N HIS A 78 22.26 -12.45 14.97
CA HIS A 78 23.45 -12.56 14.13
C HIS A 78 24.40 -13.67 14.61
N VAL A 79 24.53 -13.81 15.93
CA VAL A 79 25.41 -14.81 16.57
C VAL A 79 24.89 -16.25 16.35
N ALA A 80 23.60 -16.43 16.07
CA ALA A 80 23.00 -17.73 15.77
C ALA A 80 23.26 -18.19 14.32
N VAL A 81 23.35 -17.27 13.35
CA VAL A 81 23.54 -17.59 11.92
C VAL A 81 24.99 -17.99 11.60
N VAL A 82 25.97 -17.38 12.29
CA VAL A 82 27.40 -17.73 12.14
C VAL A 82 27.72 -19.13 12.70
N SER A 83 26.89 -19.63 13.63
CA SER A 83 27.07 -20.97 14.22
C SER A 83 26.50 -22.11 13.36
N SER A 84 25.71 -21.80 12.32
CA SER A 84 25.03 -22.80 11.49
C SER A 84 25.60 -22.94 10.07
N SER A 85 26.66 -22.21 9.73
CA SER A 85 27.23 -22.15 8.38
C SER A 85 28.52 -22.97 8.20
N LYS A 86 28.77 -23.99 9.03
CA LYS A 86 29.94 -24.88 8.87
C LYS A 86 29.59 -26.37 8.99
N LEU A 87 29.23 -26.96 7.85
CA LEU A 87 29.20 -28.39 7.43
C LEU A 87 28.12 -28.46 6.34
N SER A 88 28.34 -28.83 5.08
CA SER A 88 29.35 -29.69 4.46
C SER A 88 29.58 -29.22 3.02
N ALA A 89 30.84 -29.16 2.60
CA ALA A 89 31.21 -29.13 1.19
C ALA A 89 31.12 -30.56 0.64
N GLN A 90 30.33 -30.76 -0.41
CA GLN A 90 30.66 -31.72 -1.47
C GLN A 90 30.09 -31.20 -2.79
N GLU A 91 30.94 -31.27 -3.81
CA GLU A 91 30.76 -30.80 -5.18
C GLU A 91 29.86 -31.72 -6.03
N ASP A 92 29.34 -31.08 -7.10
CA ASP A 92 28.95 -31.60 -8.41
C ASP A 92 27.52 -32.10 -8.67
N THR A 93 26.69 -31.21 -9.21
CA THR A 93 26.26 -31.19 -10.64
C THR A 93 25.36 -29.96 -10.92
N PRO A 94 25.46 -29.28 -12.09
CA PRO A 94 24.87 -27.96 -12.33
C PRO A 94 23.46 -28.03 -12.93
N SER A 95 22.56 -27.12 -12.51
CA SER A 95 21.43 -26.52 -13.27
C SER A 95 20.22 -26.24 -12.37
N GLY A 96 19.75 -24.97 -12.32
CA GLY A 96 18.31 -24.70 -12.09
C GLY A 96 17.88 -23.74 -10.97
N HIS A 97 18.75 -22.94 -10.33
CA HIS A 97 18.33 -22.05 -9.22
C HIS A 97 17.74 -20.69 -9.65
N ASP A 98 16.84 -20.67 -10.64
CA ASP A 98 16.05 -19.46 -11.00
C ASP A 98 14.53 -19.68 -10.87
N ASP A 99 14.09 -20.93 -10.66
CA ASP A 99 12.67 -21.25 -10.64
C ASP A 99 12.02 -21.15 -9.26
N ASP A 100 12.78 -21.33 -8.18
CA ASP A 100 12.28 -21.20 -6.80
C ASP A 100 11.86 -19.76 -6.45
N GLU A 101 12.36 -18.77 -7.20
CA GLU A 101 11.99 -17.35 -7.02
C GLU A 101 10.73 -16.93 -7.78
N LYS A 102 10.18 -17.81 -8.63
CA LYS A 102 9.00 -17.52 -9.46
C LYS A 102 7.72 -17.95 -8.75
N ILE A 103 6.76 -17.04 -8.75
CA ILE A 103 5.42 -17.21 -8.18
C ILE A 103 4.38 -17.06 -9.29
N VAL A 104 3.28 -17.78 -9.15
CA VAL A 104 2.17 -17.70 -10.09
C VAL A 104 1.43 -16.38 -9.92
N TRP A 105 1.20 -15.70 -11.03
CA TRP A 105 0.57 -14.39 -11.12
C TRP A 105 -0.70 -14.43 -12.00
N PRO A 106 -1.82 -13.82 -11.57
CA PRO A 106 -2.11 -13.26 -10.24
C PRO A 106 -1.90 -14.22 -9.08
N TRP A 107 -1.70 -13.71 -7.86
CA TRP A 107 -1.41 -14.56 -6.70
C TRP A 107 -2.49 -15.62 -6.54
N THR A 108 -2.05 -16.87 -6.53
CA THR A 108 -2.92 -18.02 -6.63
C THR A 108 -2.61 -19.00 -5.52
N GLY A 109 -3.61 -19.38 -4.73
CA GLY A 109 -3.54 -20.47 -3.76
C GLY A 109 -4.03 -21.78 -4.36
N ILE A 110 -3.54 -22.89 -3.84
CA ILE A 110 -3.99 -24.25 -4.16
C ILE A 110 -4.59 -24.85 -2.90
N VAL A 111 -5.76 -25.48 -3.03
CA VAL A 111 -6.39 -26.27 -1.97
C VAL A 111 -6.62 -27.67 -2.49
N VAL A 112 -6.12 -28.68 -1.77
CA VAL A 112 -6.29 -30.09 -2.09
C VAL A 112 -7.00 -30.84 -0.96
N ASN A 113 -7.30 -32.12 -1.20
CA ASN A 113 -8.03 -33.00 -0.30
C ASN A 113 -9.46 -32.52 0.00
N ILE A 114 -10.10 -31.87 -0.98
CA ILE A 114 -11.50 -31.44 -0.88
C ILE A 114 -12.39 -32.69 -0.95
N PRO A 115 -13.29 -32.92 0.03
CA PRO A 115 -14.16 -34.07 0.03
C PRO A 115 -15.05 -34.14 -1.22
N ILE A 116 -15.01 -35.29 -1.90
CA ILE A 116 -15.83 -35.61 -3.05
C ILE A 116 -16.75 -36.80 -2.74
N ARG A 117 -17.95 -36.79 -3.32
CA ARG A 117 -18.91 -37.90 -3.28
C ARG A 117 -19.15 -38.38 -4.71
N LYS A 118 -19.33 -39.69 -4.91
CA LYS A 118 -19.77 -40.20 -6.20
C LYS A 118 -21.28 -40.02 -6.33
N SER A 119 -21.72 -39.44 -7.45
CA SER A 119 -23.13 -39.42 -7.82
C SER A 119 -23.57 -40.78 -8.38
N GLU A 120 -24.87 -40.98 -8.52
CA GLU A 120 -25.48 -42.17 -9.14
C GLU A 120 -24.93 -42.42 -10.55
N ASN A 121 -24.56 -41.36 -11.27
CA ASN A 121 -24.01 -41.42 -12.62
C ASN A 121 -22.48 -41.65 -12.64
N GLY A 122 -21.87 -41.97 -11.49
CA GLY A 122 -20.42 -42.20 -11.36
C GLY A 122 -19.55 -40.93 -11.35
N GLN A 123 -20.14 -39.74 -11.48
CA GLN A 123 -19.39 -38.48 -11.44
C GLN A 123 -19.05 -38.06 -10.00
N SER A 124 -17.84 -37.54 -9.81
CA SER A 124 -17.41 -36.98 -8.53
C SER A 124 -18.00 -35.59 -8.33
N VAL A 125 -18.73 -35.38 -7.24
CA VAL A 125 -19.36 -34.12 -6.85
C VAL A 125 -18.72 -33.64 -5.56
N GLY A 126 -18.23 -32.40 -5.54
CA GLY A 126 -17.66 -31.75 -4.36
C GLY A 126 -18.49 -30.55 -3.91
N LYS A 127 -18.14 -29.96 -2.77
CA LYS A 127 -18.70 -28.67 -2.34
C LYS A 127 -18.42 -27.60 -3.40
N SER A 128 -19.34 -26.64 -3.56
CA SER A 128 -19.13 -25.52 -4.48
C SER A 128 -17.94 -24.66 -4.05
N GLY A 129 -17.28 -24.02 -5.02
CA GLY A 129 -16.22 -23.05 -4.76
C GLY A 129 -16.68 -21.88 -3.89
N SER A 130 -17.93 -21.44 -4.03
CA SER A 130 -18.51 -20.36 -3.20
C SER A 130 -18.50 -20.70 -1.70
N LYS A 131 -18.84 -21.94 -1.34
CA LYS A 131 -18.85 -22.37 0.07
C LYS A 131 -17.44 -22.37 0.67
N LEU A 132 -16.44 -22.80 -0.10
CA LEU A 132 -15.04 -22.76 0.32
C LEU A 132 -14.52 -21.31 0.38
N LYS A 133 -14.92 -20.45 -0.57
CA LYS A 133 -14.61 -19.02 -0.54
C LYS A 133 -15.11 -18.37 0.75
N ASP A 134 -16.36 -18.61 1.15
CA ASP A 134 -16.93 -18.03 2.38
C ASP A 134 -16.17 -18.49 3.63
N GLU A 135 -15.72 -19.74 3.66
CA GLU A 135 -14.88 -20.26 4.75
C GLU A 135 -13.53 -19.55 4.82
N LEU A 136 -12.86 -19.36 3.68
CA LEU A 136 -11.58 -18.65 3.60
C LEU A 136 -11.73 -17.16 3.95
N ILE A 137 -12.86 -16.54 3.62
CA ILE A 137 -13.19 -15.17 4.06
C ILE A 137 -13.32 -15.10 5.59
N ARG A 138 -14.04 -16.04 6.22
CA ARG A 138 -14.16 -16.09 7.69
C ARG A 138 -12.81 -16.28 8.39
N ARG A 139 -11.85 -16.94 7.75
CA ARG A 139 -10.47 -17.07 8.24
C ARG A 139 -9.61 -15.82 8.00
N GLY A 140 -10.14 -14.79 7.33
CA GLY A 140 -9.44 -13.53 7.07
C GLY A 140 -8.55 -13.52 5.83
N PHE A 141 -8.64 -14.54 4.97
CA PHE A 141 -7.81 -14.62 3.77
C PHE A 141 -8.35 -13.85 2.57
N ASN A 142 -9.64 -13.45 2.59
CA ASN A 142 -10.24 -12.56 1.58
C ASN A 142 -9.93 -12.90 0.09
N PRO A 143 -10.17 -14.14 -0.37
CA PRO A 143 -10.01 -14.47 -1.80
C PRO A 143 -11.11 -13.84 -2.67
N ILE A 144 -10.78 -13.55 -3.94
CA ILE A 144 -11.74 -13.10 -4.95
C ILE A 144 -12.67 -14.25 -5.34
N THR A 145 -12.09 -15.38 -5.72
CA THR A 145 -12.84 -16.54 -6.23
C THR A 145 -12.13 -17.84 -5.85
N VAL A 146 -12.90 -18.91 -5.73
CA VAL A 146 -12.38 -20.26 -5.59
C VAL A 146 -12.96 -21.11 -6.72
N HIS A 147 -12.08 -21.69 -7.52
CA HIS A 147 -12.41 -22.48 -8.71
C HIS A 147 -12.06 -23.96 -8.48
N PRO A 148 -13.05 -24.81 -8.18
CA PRO A 148 -12.82 -26.24 -8.13
C PRO A 148 -12.41 -26.78 -9.51
N LEU A 149 -11.31 -27.52 -9.55
CA LEU A 149 -10.81 -28.13 -10.77
C LEU A 149 -11.60 -29.40 -11.07
N ARG A 150 -11.98 -29.58 -12.33
CA ARG A 150 -12.75 -30.73 -12.81
C ARG A 150 -11.99 -31.49 -13.88
N ASN A 151 -12.04 -32.81 -13.82
CA ASN A 151 -11.62 -33.72 -14.87
C ASN A 151 -12.86 -34.38 -15.51
N TYR A 152 -12.62 -35.30 -16.44
CA TYR A 152 -13.68 -36.07 -17.10
C TYR A 152 -14.53 -36.92 -16.14
N HIS A 153 -14.02 -37.20 -14.94
CA HIS A 153 -14.77 -37.87 -13.85
C HIS A 153 -15.49 -36.90 -12.91
N GLY A 154 -15.49 -35.60 -13.18
CA GLY A 154 -16.10 -34.57 -12.34
C GLY A 154 -15.10 -33.84 -11.45
N HIS A 155 -15.49 -33.51 -10.22
CA HIS A 155 -14.69 -32.74 -9.27
C HIS A 155 -13.41 -33.50 -8.87
N SER A 156 -12.23 -32.89 -9.07
CA SER A 156 -10.92 -33.52 -8.85
C SER A 156 -10.48 -33.62 -7.37
N GLY A 157 -11.23 -32.99 -6.46
CA GLY A 157 -10.82 -32.85 -5.06
C GLY A 157 -9.81 -31.72 -4.84
N THR A 158 -9.57 -30.90 -5.85
CA THR A 158 -8.66 -29.76 -5.82
C THR A 158 -9.38 -28.48 -6.26
N ALA A 159 -8.99 -27.34 -5.71
CA ALA A 159 -9.46 -26.03 -6.13
C ALA A 159 -8.31 -25.02 -6.17
N VAL A 160 -8.48 -24.03 -7.04
CA VAL A 160 -7.58 -22.89 -7.18
C VAL A 160 -8.24 -21.67 -6.55
N VAL A 161 -7.49 -20.95 -5.71
CA VAL A 161 -7.94 -19.78 -4.96
C VAL A 161 -7.31 -18.54 -5.57
N GLU A 162 -8.12 -17.63 -6.11
CA GLU A 162 -7.64 -16.39 -6.71
C GLU A 162 -7.67 -15.26 -5.68
N PHE A 163 -6.54 -14.55 -5.53
CA PHE A 163 -6.43 -13.35 -4.70
C PHE A 163 -6.34 -12.09 -5.57
N GLN A 164 -6.47 -10.92 -4.91
CA GLN A 164 -6.29 -9.61 -5.55
C GLN A 164 -4.94 -9.51 -6.25
N LYS A 165 -4.87 -8.79 -7.37
CA LYS A 165 -3.60 -8.60 -8.09
C LYS A 165 -2.65 -7.68 -7.31
N ASP A 166 -3.15 -6.83 -6.42
CA ASP A 166 -2.31 -5.90 -5.69
C ASP A 166 -1.44 -6.57 -4.59
N TRP A 167 -0.63 -5.77 -3.92
CA TRP A 167 0.21 -6.22 -2.80
C TRP A 167 -0.61 -6.67 -1.59
N GLN A 168 -1.85 -6.21 -1.44
CA GLN A 168 -2.76 -6.69 -0.41
C GLN A 168 -3.18 -8.13 -0.70
N GLY A 169 -3.41 -8.47 -1.97
CA GLY A 169 -3.64 -9.84 -2.40
C GLY A 169 -2.46 -10.77 -2.13
N LEU A 170 -1.22 -10.29 -2.28
CA LEU A 170 -0.04 -11.06 -1.90
C LEU A 170 -0.02 -11.34 -0.39
N HIS A 171 -0.29 -10.32 0.41
CA HIS A 171 -0.37 -10.46 1.86
C HIS A 171 -1.43 -11.50 2.28
N HIS A 172 -2.61 -11.45 1.66
CA HIS A 172 -3.67 -12.43 1.87
C HIS A 172 -3.25 -13.86 1.46
N ALA A 173 -2.61 -14.02 0.30
CA ALA A 173 -2.10 -15.30 -0.19
C ALA A 173 -1.05 -15.90 0.74
N LEU A 174 -0.07 -15.11 1.18
CA LEU A 174 0.96 -15.55 2.13
C LEU A 174 0.37 -15.86 3.51
N SER A 175 -0.62 -15.09 3.97
CA SER A 175 -1.33 -15.39 5.22
C SER A 175 -2.07 -16.72 5.14
N PHE A 176 -2.66 -17.03 3.99
CA PHE A 176 -3.32 -18.30 3.72
C PHE A 176 -2.31 -19.46 3.79
N GLU A 177 -1.20 -19.40 3.08
CA GLU A 177 -0.19 -20.47 3.12
C GLU A 177 0.41 -20.65 4.52
N ASN A 178 0.77 -19.55 5.19
CA ASN A 178 1.37 -19.65 6.52
C ASN A 178 0.42 -20.26 7.56
N ALA A 179 -0.89 -20.00 7.43
CA ALA A 179 -1.89 -20.62 8.30
C ALA A 179 -1.94 -22.14 8.10
N TYR A 180 -2.06 -22.61 6.86
CA TYR A 180 -2.08 -24.05 6.57
C TYR A 180 -0.76 -24.73 6.93
N LYS A 181 0.37 -24.05 6.71
CA LYS A 181 1.69 -24.54 7.15
C LYS A 181 1.80 -24.66 8.67
N ALA A 182 1.26 -23.69 9.42
CA ALA A 182 1.25 -23.74 10.88
C ALA A 182 0.35 -24.86 11.43
N ASP A 183 -0.73 -25.18 10.70
CA ASP A 183 -1.64 -26.28 11.01
C ASP A 183 -1.10 -27.67 10.57
N HIS A 184 0.15 -27.78 10.08
CA HIS A 184 0.73 -29.00 9.47
C HIS A 184 -0.04 -29.52 8.26
N HIS A 185 -0.70 -28.62 7.55
CA HIS A 185 -1.52 -28.86 6.38
C HIS A 185 -0.94 -28.14 5.14
N GLY A 186 0.37 -27.90 5.12
CA GLY A 186 1.07 -27.26 4.02
C GLY A 186 1.44 -28.25 2.90
N LYS A 187 2.07 -27.73 1.84
CA LYS A 187 2.54 -28.55 0.71
C LYS A 187 3.45 -29.69 1.13
N LYS A 188 4.41 -29.43 2.01
CA LYS A 188 5.36 -30.44 2.50
C LYS A 188 4.65 -31.60 3.22
N ASP A 189 3.65 -31.27 4.03
CA ASP A 189 2.83 -32.26 4.74
C ASP A 189 1.96 -33.05 3.76
N TRP A 190 1.42 -32.39 2.74
CA TRP A 190 0.70 -33.06 1.65
C TRP A 190 1.60 -33.97 0.81
N SER A 191 2.88 -33.64 0.61
CA SER A 191 3.82 -34.47 -0.15
C SER A 191 4.46 -35.58 0.67
N ALA A 192 4.35 -35.55 2.00
CA ALA A 192 4.92 -36.58 2.85
C ALA A 192 4.18 -37.93 2.71
N ASN A 193 4.94 -39.03 2.72
CA ASN A 193 4.44 -40.40 2.83
C ASN A 193 4.12 -40.73 4.29
N THR A 194 3.11 -40.06 4.83
CA THR A 194 2.56 -40.32 6.17
C THR A 194 1.22 -41.03 6.05
N GLU A 195 0.76 -41.63 7.15
CA GLU A 195 -0.57 -42.24 7.23
C GLU A 195 -1.70 -41.20 7.03
N VAL A 196 -2.92 -41.73 6.92
CA VAL A 196 -4.19 -41.07 6.55
C VAL A 196 -4.23 -39.54 6.73
N LYS A 197 -4.45 -38.82 5.63
CA LYS A 197 -4.53 -37.35 5.57
C LYS A 197 -5.96 -36.87 5.85
N TYR A 198 -6.10 -35.94 6.80
CA TYR A 198 -7.39 -35.39 7.20
C TYR A 198 -7.48 -33.90 6.89
N GLY A 199 -8.69 -33.44 6.54
CA GLY A 199 -8.93 -32.02 6.27
C GLY A 199 -8.26 -31.51 5.00
N LEU A 200 -8.37 -30.19 4.79
CA LEU A 200 -7.84 -29.52 3.61
C LEU A 200 -6.36 -29.22 3.77
N TYR A 201 -5.61 -29.34 2.68
CA TYR A 201 -4.21 -28.91 2.60
C TYR A 201 -4.09 -27.77 1.60
N ALA A 202 -3.21 -26.80 1.89
CA ALA A 202 -3.14 -25.61 1.07
C ALA A 202 -1.79 -24.89 1.09
N TRP A 203 -1.46 -24.24 -0.03
CA TRP A 203 -0.22 -23.49 -0.23
C TRP A 203 -0.39 -22.45 -1.36
N VAL A 204 0.56 -21.52 -1.47
CA VAL A 204 0.62 -20.58 -2.60
C VAL A 204 1.30 -21.25 -3.79
N ALA A 205 0.77 -21.07 -4.98
CA ALA A 205 1.27 -21.72 -6.19
C ALA A 205 2.62 -21.13 -6.64
N HIS A 206 3.61 -22.01 -6.81
CA HIS A 206 4.96 -21.66 -7.26
C HIS A 206 5.30 -22.31 -8.62
N ALA A 207 6.53 -22.12 -9.07
CA ALA A 207 7.01 -22.62 -10.36
C ALA A 207 6.85 -24.13 -10.52
N ASP A 208 7.02 -24.91 -9.45
CA ASP A 208 6.87 -26.35 -9.48
C ASP A 208 5.41 -26.78 -9.70
N ASP A 209 4.45 -26.11 -9.05
CA ASP A 209 3.02 -26.33 -9.30
C ASP A 209 2.64 -26.01 -10.75
N TYR A 210 3.13 -24.86 -11.25
CA TYR A 210 2.89 -24.41 -12.62
C TYR A 210 3.46 -25.36 -13.66
N LYS A 211 4.65 -25.92 -13.41
CA LYS A 211 5.33 -26.86 -14.31
C LYS A 211 4.84 -28.30 -14.17
N SER A 212 4.09 -28.61 -13.11
CA SER A 212 3.59 -29.97 -12.88
C SER A 212 2.72 -30.47 -14.05
N SER A 213 2.78 -31.77 -14.34
CA SER A 213 1.90 -32.43 -15.30
C SER A 213 0.50 -32.71 -14.75
N SER A 214 0.21 -32.26 -13.53
CA SER A 214 -1.10 -32.42 -12.90
C SER A 214 -2.15 -31.48 -13.49
N ILE A 215 -3.42 -31.74 -13.18
CA ILE A 215 -4.54 -30.83 -13.49
C ILE A 215 -4.33 -29.40 -12.96
N ILE A 216 -3.59 -29.27 -11.85
CA ILE A 216 -3.22 -27.98 -11.28
C ILE A 216 -2.30 -27.26 -12.27
N GLY A 217 -1.19 -27.86 -12.64
CA GLY A 217 -0.23 -27.25 -13.56
C GLY A 217 -0.84 -26.96 -14.93
N GLU A 218 -1.69 -27.84 -15.45
CA GLU A 218 -2.45 -27.59 -16.68
C GLU A 218 -3.32 -26.33 -16.57
N HIS A 219 -4.13 -26.22 -15.51
CA HIS A 219 -4.99 -25.05 -15.30
C HIS A 219 -4.18 -23.76 -15.12
N LEU A 220 -3.08 -23.82 -14.37
CA LEU A 220 -2.22 -22.66 -14.13
C LEU A 220 -1.57 -22.16 -15.42
N ARG A 221 -1.07 -23.06 -16.28
CA ARG A 221 -0.50 -22.68 -17.59
C ARG A 221 -1.52 -22.07 -18.55
N GLN A 222 -2.79 -22.46 -18.44
CA GLN A 222 -3.86 -21.92 -19.29
C GLN A 222 -4.34 -20.53 -18.84
N THR A 223 -4.21 -20.20 -17.55
CA THR A 223 -4.91 -19.05 -16.96
C THR A 223 -4.00 -18.03 -16.28
N ARG A 224 -2.74 -18.36 -16.00
CA ARG A 224 -1.80 -17.57 -15.19
C ARG A 224 -0.43 -17.49 -15.83
N ASP A 225 0.39 -16.55 -15.34
CA ASP A 225 1.79 -16.40 -15.73
C ASP A 225 2.72 -16.73 -14.55
N LEU A 226 3.97 -17.12 -14.82
CA LEU A 226 5.03 -17.12 -13.82
C LEU A 226 5.77 -15.79 -13.83
N LYS A 227 5.89 -15.17 -12.65
CA LYS A 227 6.63 -13.91 -12.47
C LYS A 227 7.47 -13.95 -11.21
N THR A 228 8.52 -13.14 -11.17
CA THR A 228 9.29 -12.90 -9.94
C THR A 228 8.76 -11.64 -9.26
N ILE A 229 8.87 -11.58 -7.92
CA ILE A 229 8.46 -10.41 -7.15
C ILE A 229 9.20 -9.13 -7.62
N PRO A 230 10.52 -9.13 -7.86
CA PRO A 230 11.23 -7.95 -8.37
C PRO A 230 10.68 -7.45 -9.71
N LYS A 231 10.36 -8.37 -10.64
CA LYS A 231 9.78 -8.00 -11.95
C LYS A 231 8.42 -7.34 -11.77
N LEU A 232 7.57 -7.88 -10.90
CA LEU A 232 6.25 -7.30 -10.60
C LEU A 232 6.37 -5.90 -9.97
N MET A 233 7.32 -5.71 -9.06
CA MET A 233 7.61 -4.41 -8.47
C MET A 233 8.07 -3.39 -9.51
N GLU A 234 8.94 -3.80 -10.42
CA GLU A 234 9.45 -2.93 -11.48
C GLU A 234 8.36 -2.56 -12.49
N GLU A 235 7.50 -3.51 -12.88
CA GLU A 235 6.32 -3.27 -13.71
C GLU A 235 5.37 -2.26 -13.05
N GLU A 236 5.11 -2.39 -11.76
CA GLU A 236 4.28 -1.45 -11.01
C GLU A 236 4.93 -0.07 -10.91
N ALA A 237 6.23 0.01 -10.62
CA ALA A 237 6.97 1.28 -10.59
C ALA A 237 6.94 2.00 -11.95
N ARG A 238 7.08 1.26 -13.06
CA ARG A 238 6.97 1.81 -14.42
C ARG A 238 5.56 2.34 -14.72
N LYS A 239 4.51 1.65 -14.27
CA LYS A 239 3.12 2.13 -14.43
C LYS A 239 2.89 3.42 -13.64
N GLN A 240 3.38 3.48 -12.40
CA GLN A 240 3.32 4.69 -11.58
C GLN A 240 4.10 5.84 -12.21
N ASP A 241 5.30 5.59 -12.70
CA ASP A 241 6.13 6.60 -13.36
C ASP A 241 5.50 7.11 -14.67
N ARG A 242 4.90 6.22 -15.47
CA ARG A 242 4.11 6.61 -16.66
C ARG A 242 2.91 7.46 -16.28
N LEU A 243 2.18 7.11 -15.23
CA LEU A 243 1.04 7.89 -14.76
C LEU A 243 1.49 9.28 -14.28
N VAL A 244 2.55 9.34 -13.48
CA VAL A 244 3.16 10.60 -13.03
C VAL A 244 3.65 11.43 -14.21
N SER A 245 4.33 10.82 -15.18
CA SER A 245 4.81 11.48 -16.40
C SER A 245 3.66 12.02 -17.25
N TYR A 246 2.59 11.23 -17.43
CA TYR A 246 1.39 11.66 -18.14
C TYR A 246 0.70 12.84 -17.45
N LEU A 247 0.53 12.78 -16.13
CA LEU A 247 -0.04 13.87 -15.33
C LEU A 247 0.86 15.12 -15.35
N THR A 248 2.18 14.94 -15.29
CA THR A 248 3.17 16.03 -15.38
C THR A 248 3.14 16.66 -16.77
N ASN A 249 3.02 15.86 -17.84
CA ASN A 249 2.88 16.36 -19.19
C ASN A 249 1.57 17.13 -19.36
N ILE A 250 0.43 16.64 -18.87
CA ILE A 250 -0.84 17.40 -18.91
C ILE A 250 -0.73 18.71 -18.13
N THR A 251 -0.14 18.68 -16.95
CA THR A 251 0.03 19.89 -16.13
C THR A 251 1.00 20.86 -16.81
N GLY A 252 2.09 20.35 -17.38
CA GLY A 252 3.08 21.12 -18.12
C GLY A 252 2.56 21.67 -19.45
N THR A 253 1.71 20.94 -20.18
CA THR A 253 1.07 21.41 -21.40
C THR A 253 -0.04 22.41 -21.10
N LYS A 254 -0.84 22.23 -20.05
CA LYS A 254 -1.76 23.27 -19.56
C LYS A 254 -1.01 24.54 -19.20
N ASN A 255 0.03 24.43 -18.38
CA ASN A 255 0.88 25.58 -18.04
C ASN A 255 1.49 26.23 -19.28
N LYS A 256 1.99 25.46 -20.27
CA LYS A 256 2.53 26.00 -21.52
C LYS A 256 1.47 26.64 -22.41
N ILE A 257 0.28 26.05 -22.54
CA ILE A 257 -0.83 26.62 -23.32
C ILE A 257 -1.29 27.92 -22.66
N ASP A 258 -1.47 27.92 -21.33
CA ASP A 258 -1.85 29.12 -20.59
C ASP A 258 -0.77 30.22 -20.70
N LEU A 259 0.52 29.85 -20.71
CA LEU A 259 1.64 30.79 -20.93
C LEU A 259 1.69 31.31 -22.37
N TYR A 260 1.55 30.45 -23.38
CA TYR A 260 1.65 30.83 -24.79
C TYR A 260 0.45 31.71 -25.20
N THR A 261 -0.75 31.40 -24.68
CA THR A 261 -1.97 32.20 -24.93
C THR A 261 -1.92 33.55 -24.22
N ALA A 262 -1.24 33.65 -23.06
CA ALA A 262 -1.01 34.91 -22.35
C ALA A 262 0.10 35.78 -22.98
N VAL A 263 1.14 35.16 -23.55
CA VAL A 263 2.27 35.86 -24.20
C VAL A 263 1.89 36.46 -25.55
N GLN A 264 0.87 35.93 -26.24
CA GLN A 264 0.51 36.38 -27.59
C GLN A 264 -0.51 37.55 -27.64
N LYS A 265 -0.77 38.24 -26.51
CA LYS A 265 -1.74 39.36 -26.45
C LYS A 265 -1.25 40.71 -25.93
N CYS A 266 0.04 40.94 -25.61
CA CYS A 266 0.49 42.28 -25.18
C CYS A 266 1.90 42.65 -25.70
N PRO A 267 2.06 43.73 -26.50
CA PRO A 267 3.34 44.18 -27.03
C PRO A 267 4.02 45.23 -26.12
N CYS A 268 4.20 44.98 -24.82
CA CYS A 268 5.00 45.84 -23.93
C CYS A 268 5.09 45.27 -22.50
N PHE A 269 6.21 44.65 -22.11
CA PHE A 269 6.95 44.89 -20.84
C PHE A 269 8.05 43.84 -20.63
N ASN A 270 9.29 44.29 -20.44
CA ASN A 270 10.37 43.51 -19.84
C ASN A 270 10.30 43.63 -18.31
N VAL A 271 10.56 42.55 -17.57
CA VAL A 271 11.63 42.41 -16.55
C VAL A 271 11.43 41.13 -15.70
N SER A 272 12.54 40.38 -15.60
CA SER A 272 13.05 39.44 -14.60
C SER A 272 12.14 38.68 -13.63
N LEU A 273 12.35 37.35 -13.64
CA LEU A 273 11.97 36.38 -12.60
C LEU A 273 12.56 36.73 -11.23
N PRO A 274 11.90 36.29 -10.14
CA PRO A 274 12.62 35.48 -9.17
C PRO A 274 11.84 34.26 -8.63
N MET A 275 12.61 33.16 -8.52
CA MET A 275 12.63 32.06 -7.55
C MET A 275 11.35 31.55 -6.86
N ASP A 276 11.15 30.23 -7.03
CA ASP A 276 10.36 29.35 -6.18
C ASP A 276 10.76 29.43 -4.69
N ILE A 277 9.79 29.70 -3.81
CA ILE A 277 9.91 29.43 -2.36
C ILE A 277 8.76 28.50 -1.96
N SER A 278 9.05 27.20 -2.03
CA SER A 278 8.23 26.14 -1.46
C SER A 278 8.66 25.83 -0.03
N SER A 279 8.68 26.83 0.87
CA SER A 279 8.81 26.66 2.33
C SER A 279 8.61 27.99 3.07
N ILE A 280 7.37 28.33 3.44
CA ILE A 280 7.12 29.29 4.51
C ILE A 280 6.28 28.58 5.58
N ASP A 281 6.97 28.31 6.69
CA ASP A 281 6.43 27.87 7.96
C ASP A 281 5.56 28.98 8.56
N GLY A 282 4.35 28.63 8.99
CA GLY A 282 3.23 29.55 9.17
C GLY A 282 3.27 30.39 10.45
N SER A 283 4.29 31.23 10.65
CA SER A 283 4.36 32.05 11.88
C SER A 283 4.57 33.56 11.73
N ASN A 284 4.72 34.15 10.55
CA ASN A 284 4.53 35.60 10.35
C ASN A 284 4.29 35.90 8.86
N ILE A 285 3.04 36.11 8.46
CA ILE A 285 2.68 36.58 7.12
C ILE A 285 2.35 38.06 7.24
N THR A 286 3.08 38.90 6.50
CA THR A 286 2.81 40.34 6.44
C THR A 286 1.57 40.63 5.58
N GLU A 287 0.98 41.81 5.74
CA GLU A 287 -0.21 42.23 4.98
C GLU A 287 0.01 42.19 3.45
N SER A 288 1.26 42.41 3.00
CA SER A 288 1.68 42.30 1.60
C SER A 288 1.70 40.87 1.04
N GLU A 289 1.89 39.84 1.86
CA GLU A 289 1.90 38.42 1.45
C GLU A 289 0.51 37.78 1.49
N MET A 290 -0.45 38.46 2.13
CA MET A 290 -1.85 38.01 2.22
C MET A 290 -2.49 37.87 0.83
N GLY A 291 -2.23 38.82 -0.08
CA GLY A 291 -2.78 38.81 -1.44
C GLY A 291 -2.41 37.56 -2.23
N MET A 292 -1.11 37.21 -2.23
CA MET A 292 -0.61 36.00 -2.89
C MET A 292 -1.24 34.71 -2.33
N TYR A 293 -1.51 34.67 -1.03
CA TYR A 293 -2.13 33.50 -0.40
C TYR A 293 -3.61 33.37 -0.74
N VAL A 294 -4.32 34.50 -0.86
CA VAL A 294 -5.71 34.55 -1.30
C VAL A 294 -5.81 34.02 -2.72
N ASP A 295 -4.98 34.50 -3.64
CA ASP A 295 -5.02 34.09 -5.05
C ASP A 295 -4.70 32.61 -5.20
N ARG A 296 -3.67 32.11 -4.49
CA ARG A 296 -3.34 30.68 -4.48
C ARG A 296 -4.48 29.81 -3.95
N SER A 297 -5.21 30.29 -2.95
CA SER A 297 -6.31 29.53 -2.34
C SER A 297 -7.56 29.57 -3.22
N TYR A 298 -7.79 30.68 -3.91
CA TYR A 298 -8.84 30.86 -4.91
C TYR A 298 -8.62 29.92 -6.11
N GLU A 299 -7.39 29.82 -6.63
CA GLU A 299 -7.07 28.88 -7.71
C GLU A 299 -7.27 27.41 -7.31
N LYS A 300 -6.97 27.06 -6.04
CA LYS A 300 -7.29 25.70 -5.54
C LYS A 300 -8.79 25.43 -5.49
N LEU A 301 -9.61 26.43 -5.18
CA LEU A 301 -11.08 26.31 -5.18
C LEU A 301 -11.60 26.12 -6.61
N LYS A 302 -11.13 26.93 -7.57
CA LYS A 302 -11.49 26.80 -9.00
C LYS A 302 -11.11 25.46 -9.62
N ASN A 303 -9.94 24.94 -9.25
CA ASN A 303 -9.43 23.67 -9.75
C ASN A 303 -10.09 22.44 -9.09
N GLY A 304 -11.13 22.62 -8.28
CA GLY A 304 -11.89 21.53 -7.65
C GLY A 304 -11.14 20.77 -6.56
N LYS A 305 -10.03 21.32 -6.05
CA LYS A 305 -9.26 20.69 -4.95
C LYS A 305 -10.05 20.63 -3.65
N TYR A 306 -10.97 21.57 -3.45
CA TYR A 306 -11.86 21.63 -2.30
C TYR A 306 -13.31 21.54 -2.74
N ILE A 307 -14.08 20.69 -2.07
CA ILE A 307 -15.51 20.53 -2.35
C ILE A 307 -16.27 21.60 -1.55
N VAL A 308 -16.85 22.57 -2.26
CA VAL A 308 -17.65 23.66 -1.68
C VAL A 308 -19.15 23.40 -1.81
N LYS A 309 -19.62 22.90 -2.96
CA LYS A 309 -21.02 22.50 -3.17
C LYS A 309 -21.16 21.00 -2.90
N VAL A 310 -21.99 20.63 -1.93
CA VAL A 310 -22.15 19.24 -1.47
C VAL A 310 -23.32 18.57 -2.19
N SER A 311 -24.48 19.24 -2.27
CA SER A 311 -25.68 18.72 -2.92
C SER A 311 -26.69 19.84 -3.17
N GLY A 312 -27.27 19.97 -4.37
CA GLY A 312 -28.38 20.90 -4.66
C GLY A 312 -28.15 22.33 -4.13
N GLU A 313 -28.81 22.68 -3.02
CA GLU A 313 -28.71 23.98 -2.33
C GLU A 313 -27.76 24.01 -1.10
N THR A 314 -27.04 22.91 -0.86
CA THR A 314 -26.19 22.71 0.32
C THR A 314 -24.71 22.89 -0.02
N TYR A 315 -24.05 23.75 0.75
CA TYR A 315 -22.65 24.12 0.62
C TYR A 315 -21.90 23.89 1.93
N SER A 316 -20.58 23.77 1.85
CA SER A 316 -19.71 23.60 3.02
C SER A 316 -18.47 24.47 2.93
N CYS A 317 -17.96 24.88 4.09
CA CYS A 317 -16.71 25.60 4.19
C CYS A 317 -15.56 24.59 4.35
N PRO A 318 -14.69 24.40 3.34
CA PRO A 318 -13.59 23.44 3.40
C PRO A 318 -12.51 23.80 4.43
N PHE A 319 -12.54 25.04 4.95
CA PHE A 319 -11.55 25.57 5.89
C PHE A 319 -12.02 25.52 7.35
N CYS A 320 -13.26 25.08 7.62
CA CYS A 320 -13.84 25.00 8.96
C CYS A 320 -14.43 23.61 9.26
N PRO A 321 -13.61 22.54 9.34
CA PRO A 321 -14.12 21.17 9.46
C PRO A 321 -14.78 20.83 10.81
N GLN A 322 -14.72 21.69 11.84
CA GLN A 322 -15.07 21.29 13.21
C GLN A 322 -15.96 22.24 14.03
N LYS A 323 -16.82 23.11 13.46
CA LYS A 323 -17.79 23.87 14.30
C LYS A 323 -19.17 24.12 13.66
N LYS A 324 -20.19 23.53 14.30
CA LYS A 324 -21.62 23.93 14.46
C LYS A 324 -22.56 24.11 13.26
N LYS A 325 -22.11 24.23 12.00
CA LYS A 325 -22.99 24.04 10.81
C LYS A 325 -22.16 23.47 9.65
N PRO A 326 -22.18 22.15 9.40
CA PRO A 326 -21.43 21.58 8.26
C PRO A 326 -22.05 21.93 6.91
N ASN A 327 -23.34 22.28 6.91
CA ASN A 327 -24.17 22.52 5.76
C ASN A 327 -24.71 23.96 5.83
N TYR A 328 -24.39 24.77 4.81
CA TYR A 328 -24.81 26.15 4.64
C TYR A 328 -25.71 26.24 3.39
N ARG A 329 -26.69 27.16 3.39
CA ARG A 329 -27.23 27.66 2.11
C ARG A 329 -26.21 28.61 1.48
N TYR A 330 -26.33 28.87 0.17
CA TYR A 330 -25.37 29.72 -0.55
C TYR A 330 -25.10 31.06 0.15
N MET A 331 -26.15 31.82 0.48
CA MET A 331 -26.01 33.13 1.14
C MET A 331 -25.41 33.01 2.56
N ASP A 332 -25.74 31.95 3.30
CA ASP A 332 -25.16 31.72 4.63
C ASP A 332 -23.66 31.42 4.54
N LEU A 333 -23.23 30.71 3.49
CA LEU A 333 -21.81 30.42 3.28
C LEU A 333 -21.04 31.66 2.85
N VAL A 334 -21.61 32.48 1.98
CA VAL A 334 -21.03 33.78 1.58
C VAL A 334 -20.82 34.62 2.84
N GLN A 335 -21.87 34.81 3.65
CA GLN A 335 -21.78 35.60 4.88
C GLN A 335 -20.77 35.02 5.88
N HIS A 336 -20.71 33.69 6.01
CA HIS A 336 -19.71 33.02 6.85
C HIS A 336 -18.28 33.31 6.36
N ALA A 337 -18.02 33.15 5.05
CA ALA A 337 -16.70 33.37 4.46
C ALA A 337 -16.26 34.83 4.65
N SER A 338 -17.13 35.80 4.33
CA SER A 338 -16.81 37.23 4.49
C SER A 338 -16.61 37.61 5.96
N ALA A 339 -17.42 37.09 6.89
CA ALA A 339 -17.29 37.37 8.32
C ALA A 339 -15.97 36.84 8.91
N VAL A 340 -15.50 35.69 8.44
CA VAL A 340 -14.21 35.13 8.88
C VAL A 340 -13.04 35.88 8.24
N ALA A 341 -13.15 36.26 6.97
CA ALA A 341 -12.15 37.06 6.26
C ALA A 341 -11.91 38.42 6.93
N ASN A 342 -12.99 39.13 7.26
CA ASN A 342 -12.96 40.49 7.81
C ASN A 342 -12.91 40.55 9.35
N SER A 343 -12.69 39.41 9.99
CA SER A 343 -12.66 39.33 11.45
C SER A 343 -11.48 40.11 12.04
N SER A 344 -11.75 41.01 12.99
CA SER A 344 -10.74 41.68 13.82
C SER A 344 -10.12 40.77 14.91
N SER A 345 -10.66 39.57 15.14
CA SER A 345 -10.15 38.65 16.17
C SER A 345 -8.70 38.22 15.92
N ALA A 346 -7.85 38.44 16.92
CA ALA A 346 -6.47 37.95 16.97
C ALA A 346 -6.37 36.41 17.09
N ARG A 347 -7.46 35.71 17.42
CA ARG A 347 -7.50 34.24 17.47
C ARG A 347 -7.49 33.59 16.08
N ARG A 348 -7.72 34.35 15.01
CA ARG A 348 -7.74 33.85 13.63
C ARG A 348 -6.42 34.22 12.95
N THR A 349 -5.68 33.21 12.49
CA THR A 349 -4.41 33.43 11.79
C THR A 349 -4.63 34.14 10.45
N PRO A 350 -3.63 34.88 9.93
CA PRO A 350 -3.71 35.49 8.60
C PRO A 350 -4.08 34.49 7.50
N ILE A 351 -3.53 33.28 7.56
CA ILE A 351 -3.85 32.17 6.65
C ILE A 351 -5.34 31.82 6.65
N VAL A 352 -5.96 31.76 7.84
CA VAL A 352 -7.39 31.48 7.96
C VAL A 352 -8.18 32.61 7.32
N LYS A 353 -7.81 33.88 7.54
CA LYS A 353 -8.48 35.02 6.90
C LYS A 353 -8.33 35.00 5.38
N ALA A 354 -7.13 34.73 4.86
CA ALA A 354 -6.87 34.59 3.42
C ALA A 354 -7.70 33.49 2.76
N ASN A 355 -7.76 32.30 3.37
CA ASN A 355 -8.53 31.17 2.86
C ASN A 355 -10.03 31.50 2.77
N HIS A 356 -10.57 32.21 3.77
CA HIS A 356 -11.99 32.58 3.78
C HIS A 356 -12.27 33.77 2.83
N LEU A 357 -11.32 34.68 2.63
CA LEU A 357 -11.44 35.73 1.62
C LEU A 357 -11.45 35.13 0.20
N ALA A 358 -10.59 34.14 -0.06
CA ALA A 358 -10.60 33.38 -1.30
C ALA A 358 -11.91 32.64 -1.53
N LEU A 359 -12.48 32.04 -0.47
CA LEU A 359 -13.79 31.39 -0.54
C LEU A 359 -14.92 32.37 -0.89
N SER A 360 -14.95 33.56 -0.27
CA SER A 360 -15.94 34.61 -0.60
C SER A 360 -15.87 34.99 -2.08
N LYS A 361 -14.66 35.30 -2.57
CA LYS A 361 -14.42 35.62 -3.99
C LYS A 361 -14.90 34.51 -4.92
N TYR A 362 -14.63 33.25 -4.58
CA TYR A 362 -15.02 32.09 -5.39
C TYR A 362 -16.53 31.89 -5.41
N LEU A 363 -17.20 32.07 -4.27
CA LEU A 363 -18.65 31.99 -4.20
C LEU A 363 -19.30 33.06 -5.08
N GLU A 364 -18.86 34.31 -4.96
CA GLU A 364 -19.42 35.46 -5.67
C GLU A 364 -19.14 35.43 -7.18
N LYS A 365 -17.96 34.98 -7.61
CA LYS A 365 -17.54 35.04 -9.03
C LYS A 365 -17.82 33.78 -9.82
N ASP A 366 -17.68 32.61 -9.21
CA ASP A 366 -17.64 31.33 -9.93
C ASP A 366 -18.76 30.35 -9.53
N LEU A 367 -19.42 30.56 -8.38
CA LEU A 367 -20.51 29.70 -7.89
C LEU A 367 -21.82 30.45 -7.63
N ALA A 368 -21.95 31.69 -8.10
CA ALA A 368 -23.18 32.46 -7.98
C ALA A 368 -24.33 31.68 -8.64
N PRO A 369 -25.42 31.36 -7.91
CA PRO A 369 -26.59 30.74 -8.52
C PRO A 369 -27.21 31.72 -9.52
N LEU A 370 -27.47 31.23 -10.73
CA LEU A 370 -28.20 31.96 -11.78
C LEU A 370 -29.66 32.22 -11.39
#